data_AF-A0A7Y0AMG9-F1
#
_entry.id   AF-A0A7Y0AMG9-F1
#
_cell.length_a   1.000
_cell.length_b   1.000
_cell.length_c   1.000
_cell.angle_alpha   90.00
_cell.angle_beta   90.00
_cell.angle_gamma   90.00
#
_symmetry.space_group_name_H-M   'P 1'
#
loop_
_entity.id
_entity.type
_entity.pdbx_description
1 polymer ?
#
loop_
_entity_poly.entity_id
_entity_poly.type
_entity_poly.pdbx_seq_one_letter_code
_entity_poly.pdbx_strand_id
1 'polypeptide(L)'
;MTSKEYTEYDRLTHEMELHFIALTPQFMEYCENVIFGEEIEDLRYYCFHFYNDNYLSHLFHKLSHRIERLFKQVDPVQFPDLSNGFVNLLIYLKEPIARENDTEYKAENFVYWRNQILQDPALAYNGSFRKYLQVL
;
A
#
# COMPACT_ATOMS: atom_id res chain seq x y z
N MET A 1 -8.71 2.97 -18.28
CA MET A 1 -9.46 4.01 -17.56
C MET A 1 -9.88 5.16 -18.48
N THR A 2 -11.15 5.55 -18.42
CA THR A 2 -11.72 6.63 -19.23
C THR A 2 -11.67 7.99 -18.51
N SER A 3 -11.82 9.10 -19.24
CA SER A 3 -11.89 10.45 -18.63
C SER A 3 -13.00 10.59 -17.58
N LYS A 4 -14.13 9.87 -17.72
CA LYS A 4 -15.20 9.88 -16.72
C LYS A 4 -14.80 9.19 -15.42
N GLU A 5 -14.01 8.12 -15.51
CA GLU A 5 -13.50 7.41 -14.34
C GLU A 5 -12.43 8.20 -13.60
N TYR A 6 -11.59 8.96 -14.30
CA TYR A 6 -10.67 9.90 -13.65
C TYR A 6 -11.43 10.96 -12.84
N THR A 7 -12.48 11.55 -13.42
CA THR A 7 -13.30 12.52 -12.69
C THR A 7 -14.01 11.91 -11.48
N GLU A 8 -14.46 10.66 -11.59
CA GLU A 8 -15.07 9.95 -10.46
C GLU A 8 -14.04 9.60 -9.38
N TYR A 9 -12.84 9.18 -9.77
CA TYR A 9 -11.71 9.00 -8.85
C TYR A 9 -11.44 10.28 -8.08
N ASP A 10 -11.21 11.41 -8.77
CA ASP A 10 -10.92 12.71 -8.16
C ASP A 10 -12.01 13.13 -7.16
N ARG A 11 -13.29 12.90 -7.52
CA ARG A 11 -14.43 13.19 -6.65
C ARG A 11 -14.41 12.35 -5.37
N LEU A 12 -14.04 11.08 -5.47
CA LEU A 12 -14.01 10.13 -4.35
C LEU A 12 -12.79 10.34 -3.44
N THR A 13 -11.65 10.73 -4.01
CA THR A 13 -10.36 10.87 -3.31
C THR A 13 -10.06 12.29 -2.86
N HIS A 14 -10.92 13.27 -3.16
CA HIS A 14 -10.76 14.66 -2.71
C HIS A 14 -10.37 14.75 -1.21
N GLU A 15 -9.29 15.49 -0.93
CA GLU A 15 -8.68 15.73 0.39
C GLU A 15 -8.10 14.48 1.09
N MET A 16 -8.05 13.32 0.43
CA MET A 16 -7.54 12.10 1.05
C MET A 16 -6.04 12.18 1.35
N GLU A 17 -5.27 12.89 0.52
CA GLU A 17 -3.84 13.13 0.68
C GLU A 17 -3.50 13.81 2.01
N LEU A 18 -4.38 14.67 2.52
CA LEU A 18 -4.18 15.36 3.80
C LEU A 18 -4.28 14.42 5.00
N HIS A 19 -4.99 13.29 4.85
CA HIS A 19 -5.24 12.34 5.93
C HIS A 19 -4.14 11.28 6.08
N PHE A 20 -3.28 11.13 5.06
CA PHE A 20 -2.29 10.06 4.99
C PHE A 20 -0.87 10.56 4.71
N ILE A 21 -0.58 11.85 4.97
CA ILE A 21 0.74 12.47 4.75
C ILE A 21 1.92 11.76 5.44
N ALA A 22 1.65 11.00 6.50
CA ALA A 22 2.65 10.21 7.21
C ALA A 22 3.01 8.89 6.49
N LEU A 23 2.20 8.45 5.53
CA LEU A 23 2.62 7.46 4.55
C LEU A 23 3.45 8.17 3.48
N THR A 24 4.58 7.58 3.10
CA THR A 24 5.54 8.21 2.19
C THR A 24 4.87 8.58 0.86
N PRO A 25 5.21 9.72 0.23
CA PRO A 25 4.64 10.11 -1.07
C PRO A 25 4.73 9.00 -2.13
N GLN A 26 5.88 8.31 -2.20
CA GLN A 26 6.10 7.17 -3.10
C GLN A 26 5.09 6.03 -2.90
N PHE A 27 4.70 5.74 -1.66
CA PHE A 27 3.70 4.70 -1.39
C PHE A 27 2.31 5.12 -1.85
N MET A 28 1.96 6.39 -1.67
CA MET A 28 0.68 6.93 -2.14
C MET A 28 0.62 6.93 -3.68
N GLU A 29 1.73 7.27 -4.34
CA GLU A 29 1.87 7.16 -5.80
C GLU A 29 1.72 5.71 -6.26
N TYR A 30 2.37 4.75 -5.61
CA TYR A 30 2.17 3.33 -5.93
C TYR A 30 0.71 2.87 -5.78
N CYS A 31 0.02 3.34 -4.74
CA CYS A 31 -1.40 3.03 -4.56
C CYS A 31 -2.24 3.56 -5.73
N GLU A 32 -1.97 4.79 -6.17
CA GLU A 32 -2.66 5.43 -7.28
C GLU A 32 -2.37 4.74 -8.61
N ASN A 33 -1.10 4.43 -8.89
CA ASN A 33 -0.68 3.73 -10.09
C ASN A 33 -1.36 2.36 -10.22
N VAL A 34 -1.50 1.61 -9.12
CA VAL A 34 -2.25 0.34 -9.11
C VAL A 34 -3.74 0.56 -9.40
N ILE A 35 -4.36 1.63 -8.89
CA ILE A 35 -5.74 1.98 -9.24
C ILE A 35 -5.85 2.26 -10.75
N PHE A 36 -4.83 2.86 -11.35
CA PHE A 36 -4.79 3.13 -12.79
C PHE A 36 -4.30 1.96 -13.66
N GLY A 37 -4.06 0.80 -13.04
CA GLY A 37 -3.81 -0.46 -13.73
C GLY A 37 -2.34 -0.79 -13.95
N GLU A 38 -1.43 -0.08 -13.27
CA GLU A 38 -0.01 -0.45 -13.25
C GLU A 38 0.25 -1.59 -12.27
N GLU A 39 1.18 -2.46 -12.62
CA GLU A 39 1.70 -3.49 -11.73
C GLU A 39 2.94 -2.95 -11.02
N ILE A 40 2.86 -2.81 -9.69
CA ILE A 40 3.96 -2.31 -8.86
C ILE A 40 4.46 -3.45 -7.99
N GLU A 41 5.50 -4.15 -8.45
CA GLU A 41 6.09 -5.30 -7.74
C GLU A 41 6.48 -4.95 -6.30
N ASP A 42 7.02 -3.75 -6.09
CA ASP A 42 7.52 -3.31 -4.79
C ASP A 42 6.41 -3.06 -3.76
N LEU A 43 5.18 -2.76 -4.20
CA LEU A 43 4.10 -2.30 -3.32
C LEU A 43 3.80 -3.30 -2.19
N ARG A 44 3.90 -4.60 -2.48
CA ARG A 44 3.68 -5.65 -1.47
C ARG A 44 4.63 -5.54 -0.27
N TYR A 45 5.88 -5.17 -0.52
CA TYR A 45 6.90 -5.02 0.53
C TYR A 45 6.63 -3.79 1.39
N TYR A 46 6.13 -2.71 0.79
CA TYR A 46 5.66 -1.53 1.52
C TYR A 46 4.43 -1.84 2.38
N CYS A 47 3.44 -2.54 1.83
CA CYS A 47 2.26 -2.99 2.59
C CYS A 47 2.67 -3.83 3.81
N PHE A 48 3.59 -4.79 3.63
CA PHE A 48 4.13 -5.58 4.72
C PHE A 48 4.85 -4.71 5.76
N HIS A 49 5.68 -3.77 5.31
CA HIS A 49 6.43 -2.89 6.19
C HIS A 49 5.51 -2.07 7.08
N PHE A 50 4.55 -1.36 6.48
CA PHE A 50 3.63 -0.48 7.21
C PHE A 50 2.69 -1.26 8.11
N TYR A 51 2.18 -2.41 7.67
CA TYR A 51 1.35 -3.29 8.52
C TYR A 51 2.07 -3.69 9.81
N ASN A 52 3.36 -4.03 9.71
CA ASN A 52 4.20 -4.45 10.84
C ASN A 52 5.00 -3.29 11.48
N ASP A 53 4.70 -2.04 11.17
CA ASP A 53 5.38 -0.89 11.77
C ASP A 53 4.64 -0.38 13.00
N ASN A 54 5.37 -0.21 14.10
CA ASN A 54 4.78 0.20 15.38
C ASN A 54 4.10 1.58 15.31
N TYR A 55 4.59 2.48 14.47
CA TYR A 55 4.06 3.82 14.33
C TYR A 55 3.04 3.90 13.20
N LEU A 56 3.34 3.31 12.04
CA LEU A 56 2.55 3.50 10.81
C LEU A 56 1.40 2.50 10.64
N SER A 57 1.38 1.38 11.36
CA SER A 57 0.35 0.33 11.20
C SER A 57 -1.08 0.87 11.34
N HIS A 58 -1.32 1.72 12.34
CA HIS A 58 -2.65 2.31 12.52
C HIS A 58 -3.10 3.20 11.35
N LEU A 59 -2.17 3.91 10.70
CA LEU A 59 -2.44 4.72 9.51
C LEU A 59 -2.68 3.84 8.28
N PHE A 60 -1.87 2.79 8.12
CA PHE A 60 -2.04 1.79 7.07
C PHE A 60 -3.44 1.13 7.15
N HIS A 61 -3.87 0.75 8.35
CA HIS A 61 -5.21 0.23 8.57
C HIS A 61 -6.30 1.25 8.21
N LYS A 62 -6.14 2.53 8.60
CA LYS A 62 -7.06 3.60 8.21
C LYS A 62 -7.13 3.77 6.69
N LEU A 63 -6.00 3.72 5.98
CA LEU A 63 -5.97 3.80 4.52
C LEU A 63 -6.71 2.60 3.91
N SER A 64 -6.38 1.38 4.33
CA SER A 64 -7.05 0.16 3.86
C SER A 64 -8.57 0.24 4.01
N HIS A 65 -9.06 0.72 5.16
CA HIS A 65 -10.49 0.90 5.39
C HIS A 65 -11.08 2.04 4.53
N ARG A 66 -10.34 3.13 4.32
CA ARG A 66 -10.78 4.23 3.45
C ARG A 66 -10.93 3.74 2.02
N ILE A 67 -9.93 3.06 1.47
CA ILE A 67 -9.96 2.48 0.12
C ILE A 67 -11.14 1.51 -0.02
N GLU A 68 -11.37 0.65 0.97
CA GLU A 68 -12.52 -0.28 0.95
C GLU A 68 -13.87 0.46 0.94
N ARG A 69 -13.98 1.59 1.65
CA ARG A 69 -15.18 2.43 1.60
C ARG A 69 -15.36 3.13 0.26
N LEU A 70 -14.28 3.53 -0.40
CA LEU A 70 -14.35 4.14 -1.73
C LEU A 70 -14.79 3.10 -2.76
N PHE A 71 -14.19 1.91 -2.74
CA PHE A 71 -14.59 0.79 -3.57
C PHE A 71 -16.10 0.51 -3.50
N LYS A 72 -16.68 0.47 -2.29
CA LYS A 72 -18.13 0.25 -2.09
C LYS A 72 -19.04 1.37 -2.64
N GLN A 73 -18.48 2.54 -2.96
CA GLN A 73 -19.22 3.66 -3.54
C GLN A 73 -19.13 3.71 -5.07
N VAL A 74 -18.18 2.99 -5.68
CA VAL A 74 -18.04 2.93 -7.13
C VAL A 74 -19.16 2.06 -7.70
N ASP A 75 -19.89 2.59 -8.69
CA ASP A 75 -20.79 1.78 -9.51
C ASP A 75 -19.96 0.96 -10.52
N PRO A 76 -19.88 -0.38 -10.40
CA PRO A 76 -19.04 -1.20 -11.26
C PRO A 76 -19.58 -1.33 -12.69
N VAL A 77 -20.86 -1.01 -12.93
CA VAL A 77 -21.44 -1.00 -14.27
C VAL A 77 -21.06 0.29 -15.00
N GLN A 78 -21.04 1.41 -14.28
CA GLN A 78 -20.70 2.72 -14.84
C GLN A 78 -19.19 2.98 -14.90
N PHE A 79 -18.43 2.46 -13.94
CA PHE A 79 -17.00 2.72 -13.75
C PHE A 79 -16.20 1.40 -13.52
N PRO A 80 -16.22 0.48 -14.50
CA PRO A 80 -15.63 -0.85 -14.33
C PRO A 80 -14.11 -0.84 -14.12
N ASP A 81 -13.35 0.02 -14.81
CA ASP A 81 -11.89 0.06 -14.65
C ASP A 81 -11.52 0.62 -13.28
N LEU A 82 -12.24 1.66 -12.82
CA LEU A 82 -12.03 2.23 -11.50
C LEU A 82 -12.36 1.23 -10.39
N SER A 83 -13.46 0.49 -10.54
CA SER A 83 -13.82 -0.60 -9.64
C SER A 83 -12.72 -1.67 -9.58
N ASN A 84 -12.22 -2.10 -10.75
CA ASN A 84 -11.12 -3.07 -10.83
C ASN A 84 -9.83 -2.55 -10.20
N GLY A 85 -9.48 -1.29 -10.45
CA GLY A 85 -8.31 -0.64 -9.85
C GLY A 85 -8.35 -0.65 -8.33
N PHE A 86 -9.49 -0.29 -7.74
CA PHE A 86 -9.66 -0.38 -6.28
C PHE A 86 -9.57 -1.82 -5.76
N VAL A 87 -10.13 -2.80 -6.47
CA VAL A 87 -10.00 -4.23 -6.10
C VAL A 87 -8.54 -4.65 -6.11
N ASN A 88 -7.80 -4.30 -7.16
CA ASN A 88 -6.38 -4.63 -7.30
C ASN A 88 -5.57 -4.04 -6.14
N LEU A 89 -5.78 -2.76 -5.80
CA LEU A 89 -5.12 -2.15 -4.66
C LEU A 89 -5.50 -2.85 -3.34
N LEU A 90 -6.77 -3.21 -3.15
CA LEU A 90 -7.21 -3.92 -1.95
C LEU A 90 -6.52 -5.28 -1.78
N ILE A 91 -6.19 -5.99 -2.87
CA ILE A 91 -5.42 -7.23 -2.79
C ILE A 91 -4.07 -6.98 -2.11
N TYR A 92 -3.32 -5.97 -2.55
CA TYR A 92 -2.04 -5.60 -1.92
C TYR A 92 -2.21 -5.16 -0.46
N LEU A 93 -3.21 -4.31 -0.17
CA LEU A 93 -3.41 -3.79 1.17
C LEU A 93 -3.87 -4.87 2.18
N LYS A 94 -4.52 -5.93 1.71
CA LYS A 94 -5.00 -7.04 2.56
C LYS A 94 -4.04 -8.24 2.60
N GLU A 95 -3.10 -8.35 1.67
CA GLU A 95 -2.08 -9.42 1.65
C GLU A 95 -1.40 -9.64 3.00
N PRO A 96 -0.86 -8.60 3.71
CA PRO A 96 -0.15 -8.84 4.97
C PRO A 96 -1.05 -9.37 6.09
N ILE A 97 -2.35 -9.07 6.04
CA ILE A 97 -3.36 -9.58 6.98
C ILE A 97 -3.65 -11.05 6.66
N ALA A 98 -3.88 -11.36 5.38
CA ALA A 98 -4.20 -12.71 4.93
C ALA A 98 -3.03 -13.69 5.15
N ARG A 99 -1.79 -13.17 5.08
CA ARG A 99 -0.55 -13.95 5.19
C ARG A 99 0.19 -13.72 6.52
N GLU A 100 -0.50 -13.24 7.56
CA GLU A 100 0.13 -12.91 8.85
C GLU A 100 0.85 -14.10 9.51
N ASN A 101 0.43 -15.33 9.24
CA ASN A 101 1.06 -16.54 9.78
C ASN A 101 1.97 -17.28 8.78
N ASP A 102 2.13 -16.74 7.58
CA ASP A 102 2.96 -17.32 6.53
C ASP A 102 4.43 -16.98 6.75
N THR A 103 5.23 -17.98 7.10
CA THR A 103 6.66 -17.81 7.40
C THR A 103 7.50 -17.54 6.16
N GLU A 104 7.13 -18.09 5.00
CA GLU A 104 7.84 -17.88 3.75
C GLU A 104 7.62 -16.45 3.26
N TYR A 105 6.37 -15.98 3.29
CA TYR A 105 6.02 -14.59 3.04
C TYR A 105 6.81 -13.62 3.93
N LYS A 106 6.89 -13.90 5.24
CA LYS A 106 7.69 -13.07 6.15
C LYS A 106 9.16 -13.09 5.77
N ALA A 107 9.74 -14.25 5.49
CA ALA A 107 11.14 -14.37 5.13
C ALA A 107 11.47 -13.59 3.85
N GLU A 108 10.66 -13.71 2.80
CA GLU A 108 10.80 -12.95 1.55
C GLU A 108 10.82 -11.43 1.81
N ASN A 109 9.87 -10.94 2.60
CA ASN A 109 9.78 -9.52 2.93
C ASN A 109 10.98 -9.03 3.76
N PHE A 110 11.45 -9.84 4.70
CA PHE A 110 12.64 -9.51 5.49
C PHE A 110 13.89 -9.43 4.62
N VAL A 111 14.07 -10.37 3.69
CA VAL A 111 15.19 -10.38 2.74
C VAL A 111 15.16 -9.15 1.85
N TYR A 112 13.99 -8.81 1.28
CA TYR A 112 13.83 -7.62 0.46
C TYR A 112 14.29 -6.36 1.21
N TRP A 113 13.71 -6.09 2.39
CA TRP A 113 14.02 -4.87 3.13
C TRP A 113 15.46 -4.85 3.62
N ARG A 114 16.02 -5.99 4.02
CA ARG A 114 17.45 -6.08 4.37
C ARG A 114 18.33 -5.67 3.19
N ASN A 115 18.03 -6.14 1.98
CA ASN A 115 18.79 -5.78 0.78
C ASN A 115 18.68 -4.28 0.48
N GLN A 116 17.49 -3.69 0.60
CA GLN A 116 17.30 -2.24 0.42
C GLN A 116 18.10 -1.43 1.44
N ILE A 117 18.06 -1.82 2.73
CA ILE A 117 18.78 -1.13 3.80
C ILE A 117 20.30 -1.21 3.62
N LEU A 118 20.83 -2.33 3.12
CA LEU A 118 22.26 -2.48 2.85
C LEU A 118 22.74 -1.56 1.72
N GLN A 119 21.84 -1.15 0.84
CA GLN A 119 22.12 -0.25 -0.28
C GLN A 119 21.88 1.23 0.08
N ASP A 120 21.02 1.51 1.06
CA ASP A 120 20.72 2.87 1.53
C ASP A 120 21.02 3.05 3.03
N PRO A 121 22.13 3.72 3.37
CA PRO A 121 22.48 4.04 4.75
C PRO A 121 21.41 4.84 5.50
N ALA A 122 20.60 5.66 4.82
CA ALA A 122 19.54 6.43 5.48
C ALA A 122 18.47 5.52 6.08
N LEU A 123 18.11 4.43 5.40
CA LEU A 123 17.21 3.41 5.93
C LEU A 123 17.82 2.66 7.11
N ALA A 124 19.13 2.43 7.10
CA ALA A 124 19.83 1.73 8.20
C ALA A 124 19.76 2.50 9.53
N TYR A 125 19.76 3.84 9.48
CA TYR A 125 19.62 4.67 10.66
C TYR A 125 18.17 4.88 11.12
N ASN A 126 17.19 4.57 10.26
CA ASN A 126 15.77 4.70 10.58
C ASN A 126 15.29 3.57 11.51
N GLY A 127 14.72 3.95 12.65
CA GLY A 127 14.24 3.02 13.68
C GLY A 127 13.22 1.99 13.18
N SER A 128 12.34 2.37 12.24
CA SER A 128 11.32 1.48 11.67
C SER A 128 11.88 0.30 10.88
N PHE A 129 13.10 0.44 10.36
CA PHE A 129 13.76 -0.55 9.51
C PHE A 129 14.75 -1.46 10.26
N ARG A 130 15.13 -1.11 11.50
CA ARG A 130 16.11 -1.89 12.29
C ARG A 130 15.70 -3.35 12.51
N LYS A 131 14.40 -3.64 12.51
CA LYS A 131 13.85 -5.00 12.63
C LYS A 131 14.33 -5.96 11.54
N TYR A 132 14.67 -5.44 10.35
CA TYR A 132 15.17 -6.25 9.22
C TYR A 132 16.68 -6.52 9.26
N LEU A 133 17.41 -5.84 10.16
CA LEU A 133 18.85 -6.05 10.37
C LEU A 133 19.15 -7.09 11.46
N GLN A 134 18.13 -7.46 12.24
CA GLN A 134 18.24 -8.52 13.23
C GLN A 134 18.28 -9.87 12.52
N VAL A 135 19.24 -10.71 12.88
CA VAL A 135 19.31 -12.10 12.39
C VAL A 135 18.20 -12.88 13.12
N LEU A 136 17.25 -13.44 12.35
CA LEU A 136 16.27 -14.42 12.84
C LEU A 136 16.98 -15.70 13.30
#